data_AF-A0ABD5V4E7-F1
#
_entry.id   AF-A0ABD5V4E7-F1
#
_cell.length_a   1.000
_cell.length_b   1.000
_cell.length_c   1.000
_cell.angle_alpha   90.00
_cell.angle_beta   90.00
_cell.angle_gamma   90.00
#
_symmetry.space_group_name_H-M   'P 1'
#
loop_
_entity.id
_entity.type
_entity.pdbx_description
1 polymer ?
#
loop_
_entity_poly.entity_id
_entity_poly.type
_entity_poly.pdbx_seq_one_letter_code
_entity_poly.pdbx_strand_id
1 'polypeptide(L)'
;MVEEAIETFVEAQGLWFAVVVLAAGGLILVAFVEKLISYLTRAAVGLGISVFSLAILFTGFEFDDTILALVFASGGLEDAALGTALGTALAVVGITLAVAAVVRPFSVEIPTDYLALMVLSPLILLPLVLLGTLSVIHGIALLAVFFAFLAYIVYMEHHRDVPVFRDTDLVERVETDGGVETDGGVVHERLEPILEDRFVGDLSYSGYVWIGLAVVALAGVVVGSVLIEVGSEVVLEDTGLEETTFGATVLTLLLTFENVLLTLEPVRRGVPEIGIGHVIGSVVFSVTGNIGFILLLADLNIGSSVLYFHFPALLVVTALGASFIASGRIRRWHGLLLGGLYVAYWIAAVFVLGGVPIAG
;
A
#
# COMPACT_ATOMS: atom_id res chain seq x y z
N MET A 1 18.62 -0.28 14.40
CA MET A 1 19.15 0.91 15.11
C MET A 1 18.09 1.70 15.85
N VAL A 2 17.06 2.29 15.22
CA VAL A 2 15.99 2.98 15.98
C VAL A 2 14.97 1.97 16.51
N GLU A 3 14.48 1.09 15.64
CA GLU A 3 13.55 0.00 15.96
C GLU A 3 14.07 -0.91 17.07
N GLU A 4 15.22 -1.54 16.86
CA GLU A 4 15.97 -2.32 17.88
C GLU A 4 16.15 -1.59 19.23
N ALA A 5 16.33 -0.26 19.21
CA ALA A 5 16.43 0.52 20.45
C ALA A 5 15.07 0.72 21.15
N ILE A 6 13.99 0.83 20.37
CA ILE A 6 12.63 0.85 20.90
C ILE A 6 12.28 -0.54 21.44
N GLU A 7 12.59 -1.60 20.71
CA GLU A 7 12.40 -3.01 21.10
C GLU A 7 13.08 -3.31 22.43
N THR A 8 14.40 -3.09 22.52
CA THR A 8 15.17 -3.25 23.77
C THR A 8 14.56 -2.44 24.93
N PHE A 9 14.06 -1.24 24.63
CA PHE A 9 13.41 -0.40 25.64
C PHE A 9 12.06 -0.98 26.08
N VAL A 10 11.26 -1.49 25.14
CA VAL A 10 9.94 -2.09 25.39
C VAL A 10 10.09 -3.39 26.19
N GLU A 11 11.02 -4.26 25.79
CA GLU A 11 11.40 -5.48 26.52
C GLU A 11 11.77 -5.17 27.97
N ALA A 12 12.58 -4.13 28.20
CA ALA A 12 13.02 -3.74 29.54
C ALA A 12 11.86 -3.32 30.46
N GLN A 13 10.70 -2.93 29.91
CA GLN A 13 9.49 -2.60 30.68
C GLN A 13 8.54 -3.81 30.85
N GLY A 14 8.76 -4.91 30.11
CA GLY A 14 8.02 -6.17 30.19
C GLY A 14 6.72 -6.23 29.37
N LEU A 15 6.12 -7.43 29.33
CA LEU A 15 4.97 -7.79 28.48
C LEU A 15 3.80 -6.79 28.52
N TRP A 16 3.41 -6.31 29.71
CA TRP A 16 2.30 -5.36 29.83
C TRP A 16 2.56 -4.07 29.04
N PHE A 17 3.80 -3.58 29.05
CA PHE A 17 4.15 -2.39 28.30
C PHE A 17 4.16 -2.66 26.80
N ALA A 18 4.64 -3.83 26.35
CA ALA A 18 4.56 -4.25 24.95
C ALA A 18 3.12 -4.26 24.42
N VAL A 19 2.17 -4.80 25.19
CA VAL A 19 0.74 -4.78 24.82
C VAL A 19 0.20 -3.36 24.71
N VAL A 20 0.60 -2.46 25.62
CA VAL A 20 0.22 -1.04 25.55
C VAL A 20 0.81 -0.37 24.31
N VAL A 21 2.05 -0.67 23.97
CA VAL A 21 2.75 -0.15 22.78
C VAL A 21 2.08 -0.63 21.50
N LEU A 22 1.76 -1.92 21.39
CA LEU A 22 1.01 -2.49 20.27
C LEU A 22 -0.35 -1.81 20.10
N ALA A 23 -1.11 -1.66 21.19
CA ALA A 23 -2.41 -0.99 21.15
C ALA A 23 -2.30 0.50 20.78
N ALA A 24 -1.29 1.20 21.30
CA ALA A 24 -1.01 2.59 20.96
C ALA A 24 -0.62 2.72 19.48
N GLY A 25 0.22 1.83 18.96
CA GLY A 25 0.59 1.75 17.55
C GLY A 25 -0.63 1.60 16.65
N GLY A 26 -1.53 0.67 16.98
CA GLY A 26 -2.80 0.50 16.27
C GLY A 26 -3.68 1.75 16.24
N LEU A 27 -3.81 2.45 17.38
CA LEU A 27 -4.58 3.69 17.46
C LEU A 27 -3.93 4.84 16.67
N ILE A 28 -2.61 4.96 16.75
CA ILE A 28 -1.81 5.94 15.98
C ILE A 28 -1.99 5.67 14.50
N LEU A 29 -1.80 4.43 14.05
CA LEU A 29 -1.92 4.02 12.66
C LEU A 29 -3.30 4.42 12.11
N VAL A 30 -4.39 4.03 12.77
CA VAL A 30 -5.76 4.40 12.34
C VAL A 30 -5.92 5.92 12.29
N ALA A 31 -5.54 6.63 13.35
CA ALA A 31 -5.71 8.09 13.40
C ALA A 31 -4.93 8.82 12.29
N PHE A 32 -3.74 8.33 11.95
CA PHE A 32 -2.91 8.94 10.92
C PHE A 32 -3.31 8.56 9.50
N VAL A 33 -3.84 7.35 9.26
CA VAL A 33 -4.47 7.00 7.98
C VAL A 33 -5.65 7.93 7.68
N GLU A 34 -6.51 8.20 8.67
CA GLU A 34 -7.64 9.13 8.51
C GLU A 34 -7.18 10.57 8.20
N LYS A 35 -6.14 11.04 8.89
CA LYS A 35 -5.52 12.35 8.62
C LYS A 35 -4.90 12.39 7.24
N LEU A 36 -4.19 11.34 6.84
CA LEU A 36 -3.56 11.24 5.53
C LEU A 36 -4.60 11.37 4.42
N ILE A 37 -5.72 10.65 4.51
CA ILE A 37 -6.85 10.76 3.58
C ILE A 37 -7.36 12.21 3.48
N SER A 38 -7.57 12.84 4.64
CA SER A 38 -8.09 14.21 4.72
C SER A 38 -7.12 15.21 4.08
N TYR A 39 -5.82 15.08 4.36
CA TYR A 39 -4.78 15.97 3.85
C TYR A 39 -4.53 15.76 2.36
N LEU A 40 -4.52 14.52 1.85
CA LEU A 40 -4.40 14.25 0.42
C LEU A 40 -5.58 14.83 -0.36
N THR A 41 -6.80 14.73 0.19
CA THR A 41 -8.00 15.32 -0.42
C THR A 41 -7.87 16.85 -0.51
N ARG A 42 -7.44 17.52 0.56
CA ARG A 42 -7.26 18.97 0.59
C ARG A 42 -6.09 19.45 -0.27
N ALA A 43 -5.01 18.68 -0.31
CA ALA A 43 -3.85 18.93 -1.17
C ALA A 43 -4.24 18.85 -2.64
N ALA A 44 -5.02 17.84 -3.02
CA ALA A 44 -5.56 17.69 -4.37
C ALA A 44 -6.38 18.91 -4.79
N VAL A 45 -7.32 19.35 -3.95
CA VAL A 45 -8.14 20.55 -4.21
C VAL A 45 -7.27 21.80 -4.32
N GLY A 46 -6.34 22.01 -3.38
CA GLY A 46 -5.50 23.21 -3.36
C GLY A 46 -4.43 23.27 -4.46
N LEU A 47 -4.04 22.12 -5.04
CA LEU A 47 -3.06 22.04 -6.14
C LEU A 47 -3.73 21.85 -7.51
N GLY A 48 -5.02 21.51 -7.56
CA GLY A 48 -5.74 21.20 -8.80
C GLY A 48 -5.27 19.90 -9.47
N ILE A 49 -4.81 18.92 -8.68
CA ILE A 49 -4.36 17.60 -9.15
C ILE A 49 -5.27 16.50 -8.60
N SER A 50 -5.30 15.34 -9.24
CA SER A 50 -6.10 14.20 -8.78
C SER A 50 -5.63 13.67 -7.42
N VAL A 51 -6.62 13.46 -6.53
CA VAL A 51 -6.47 12.74 -5.25
C VAL A 51 -5.85 11.35 -5.46
N PHE A 52 -6.23 10.67 -6.54
CA PHE A 52 -5.72 9.35 -6.91
C PHE A 52 -4.21 9.36 -7.17
N SER A 53 -3.73 10.35 -7.92
CA SER A 53 -2.31 10.50 -8.26
C SER A 53 -1.48 10.81 -7.02
N LEU A 54 -2.01 11.64 -6.12
CA LEU A 54 -1.42 11.86 -4.80
C LEU A 54 -1.41 10.60 -3.94
N ALA A 55 -2.47 9.79 -3.97
CA ALA A 55 -2.51 8.53 -3.25
C ALA A 55 -1.44 7.55 -3.75
N ILE A 56 -1.26 7.40 -5.07
CA ILE A 56 -0.15 6.58 -5.61
C ILE A 56 1.20 7.04 -5.04
N LEU A 57 1.47 8.36 -5.04
CA LEU A 57 2.76 8.89 -4.60
C LEU A 57 3.00 8.73 -3.10
N PHE A 58 1.96 8.91 -2.27
CA PHE A 58 2.10 8.95 -0.81
C PHE A 58 1.86 7.61 -0.13
N THR A 59 0.89 6.84 -0.63
CA THR A 59 0.47 5.57 -0.02
C THR A 59 0.91 4.35 -0.81
N GLY A 60 1.22 4.50 -2.11
CA GLY A 60 1.68 3.39 -2.93
C GLY A 60 3.18 3.10 -2.81
N PHE A 61 3.95 3.98 -2.18
CA PHE A 61 5.36 3.74 -1.89
C PHE A 61 5.45 3.12 -0.49
N GLU A 62 5.63 1.80 -0.42
CA GLU A 62 5.66 1.01 0.82
C GLU A 62 7.05 1.13 1.46
N PHE A 63 7.27 2.23 2.19
CA PHE A 63 8.57 2.60 2.75
C PHE A 63 9.08 1.59 3.79
N ASP A 64 8.20 1.18 4.68
CA ASP A 64 8.37 0.15 5.70
C ASP A 64 8.77 -1.19 5.08
N ASP A 65 8.01 -1.69 4.10
CA ASP A 65 8.35 -2.95 3.40
C ASP A 65 9.69 -2.85 2.65
N THR A 66 10.01 -1.67 2.12
CA THR A 66 11.31 -1.45 1.46
C THR A 66 12.44 -1.50 2.49
N ILE A 67 12.28 -0.88 3.65
CA ILE A 67 13.28 -0.93 4.71
C ILE A 67 13.50 -2.37 5.15
N LEU A 68 12.44 -3.12 5.43
CA LEU A 68 12.52 -4.52 5.82
C LEU A 68 13.22 -5.37 4.75
N ALA A 69 12.83 -5.22 3.47
CA ALA A 69 13.46 -5.95 2.38
C ALA A 69 14.94 -5.61 2.21
N LEU A 70 15.34 -4.34 2.41
CA LEU A 70 16.74 -3.94 2.37
C LEU A 70 17.53 -4.47 3.57
N VAL A 71 16.92 -4.55 4.76
CA VAL A 71 17.52 -5.19 5.93
C VAL A 71 17.81 -6.66 5.63
N PHE A 72 16.84 -7.41 5.10
CA PHE A 72 17.05 -8.80 4.69
C PHE A 72 18.13 -8.96 3.63
N ALA A 73 18.12 -8.11 2.59
CA ALA A 73 19.14 -8.15 1.54
C ALA A 73 20.55 -7.89 2.10
N SER A 74 20.69 -6.95 3.03
CA SER A 74 21.98 -6.66 3.67
C SER A 74 22.45 -7.75 4.63
N GLY A 75 21.51 -8.54 5.17
CA GLY A 75 21.75 -9.67 6.07
C GLY A 75 22.04 -11.00 5.37
N GLY A 76 22.08 -11.03 4.03
CA GLY A 76 22.26 -12.27 3.26
C GLY A 76 21.02 -13.17 3.24
N LEU A 77 19.83 -12.56 3.38
CA LEU A 77 18.52 -13.21 3.28
C LEU A 77 17.80 -12.73 2.01
N GLU A 78 18.44 -12.91 0.86
CA GLU A 78 17.95 -12.41 -0.43
C GLU A 78 16.59 -13.00 -0.83
N ASP A 79 16.36 -14.28 -0.53
CA ASP A 79 15.10 -14.97 -0.81
C ASP A 79 13.95 -14.40 0.02
N ALA A 80 14.21 -14.03 1.29
CA ALA A 80 13.24 -13.35 2.14
C ALA A 80 12.94 -11.94 1.64
N ALA A 81 13.96 -11.17 1.22
CA ALA A 81 13.79 -9.84 0.65
C ALA A 81 12.90 -9.87 -0.62
N LEU A 82 13.16 -10.80 -1.55
CA LEU A 82 12.34 -11.00 -2.73
C LEU A 82 10.92 -11.48 -2.36
N GLY A 83 10.82 -12.37 -1.38
CA GLY A 83 9.57 -12.88 -0.83
C GLY A 83 8.67 -11.77 -0.29
N THR A 84 9.23 -10.82 0.45
CA THR A 84 8.51 -9.64 0.95
C THR A 84 7.95 -8.82 -0.22
N ALA A 85 8.78 -8.46 -1.20
CA ALA A 85 8.35 -7.62 -2.32
C ALA A 85 7.22 -8.27 -3.17
N LEU A 86 7.34 -9.56 -3.50
CA LEU A 86 6.30 -10.28 -4.24
C LEU A 86 5.07 -10.58 -3.37
N GLY A 87 5.31 -10.87 -2.09
CA GLY A 87 4.29 -11.15 -1.08
C GLY A 87 3.37 -9.96 -0.87
N THR A 88 3.93 -8.75 -0.70
CA THR A 88 3.14 -7.53 -0.55
C THR A 88 2.32 -7.24 -1.79
N ALA A 89 2.92 -7.25 -2.99
CA ALA A 89 2.17 -7.03 -4.23
C ALA A 89 0.98 -8.00 -4.38
N LEU A 90 1.18 -9.28 -4.01
CA LEU A 90 0.12 -10.27 -4.02
C LEU A 90 -0.93 -10.04 -2.92
N ALA A 91 -0.51 -9.64 -1.71
CA ALA A 91 -1.39 -9.38 -0.57
C ALA A 91 -2.26 -8.16 -0.80
N VAL A 92 -1.69 -7.08 -1.33
CA VAL A 92 -2.40 -5.81 -1.60
C VAL A 92 -3.57 -6.02 -2.56
N VAL A 93 -3.39 -6.83 -3.61
CA VAL A 93 -4.49 -7.17 -4.53
C VAL A 93 -5.36 -8.30 -3.98
N GLY A 94 -4.74 -9.32 -3.37
CA GLY A 94 -5.39 -10.56 -2.97
C GLY A 94 -6.30 -10.39 -1.76
N ILE A 95 -5.79 -9.84 -0.66
CA ILE A 95 -6.52 -9.74 0.60
C ILE A 95 -6.92 -8.30 0.94
N THR A 96 -6.08 -7.31 0.66
CA THR A 96 -6.35 -5.92 1.02
C THR A 96 -7.51 -5.34 0.20
N LEU A 97 -7.44 -5.40 -1.13
CA LEU A 97 -8.57 -5.03 -2.00
C LEU A 97 -9.80 -5.90 -1.74
N ALA A 98 -9.60 -7.18 -1.40
CA ALA A 98 -10.69 -8.09 -1.09
C ALA A 98 -11.47 -7.69 0.17
N VAL A 99 -10.77 -7.38 1.26
CA VAL A 99 -11.38 -6.92 2.51
C VAL A 99 -12.15 -5.63 2.27
N ALA A 100 -11.57 -4.66 1.54
CA ALA A 100 -12.26 -3.43 1.16
C ALA A 100 -13.58 -3.71 0.42
N ALA A 101 -13.53 -4.57 -0.61
CA ALA A 101 -14.67 -4.94 -1.43
C ALA A 101 -15.77 -5.71 -0.66
N VAL A 102 -15.39 -6.60 0.27
CA VAL A 102 -16.33 -7.39 1.08
C VAL A 102 -17.03 -6.50 2.11
N VAL A 103 -16.26 -5.68 2.83
CA VAL A 103 -16.77 -4.81 3.90
C VAL A 103 -17.70 -3.75 3.31
N ARG A 104 -17.25 -3.01 2.29
CA ARG A 104 -18.03 -1.94 1.66
C ARG A 104 -17.84 -1.96 0.15
N PRO A 105 -18.75 -2.56 -0.63
CA PRO A 105 -18.75 -2.45 -2.09
C PRO A 105 -18.75 -0.99 -2.53
N PHE A 106 -17.97 -0.67 -3.56
CA PHE A 106 -17.75 0.71 -3.99
C PHE A 106 -17.62 0.82 -5.51
N SER A 107 -17.93 2.00 -6.03
CA SER A 107 -17.68 2.39 -7.42
C SER A 107 -16.44 3.26 -7.49
N VAL A 108 -15.62 3.02 -8.49
CA VAL A 108 -14.39 3.76 -8.72
C VAL A 108 -14.08 3.68 -10.20
N GLU A 109 -13.79 4.83 -10.80
CA GLU A 109 -13.46 4.92 -12.22
C GLU A 109 -11.99 5.27 -12.32
N ILE A 110 -11.18 4.27 -12.69
CA ILE A 110 -9.75 4.43 -12.86
C ILE A 110 -9.41 4.42 -14.34
N PRO A 111 -8.63 5.40 -14.81
CA PRO A 111 -8.10 5.42 -16.17
C PRO A 111 -7.41 4.10 -16.55
N THR A 112 -7.71 3.60 -17.75
CA THR A 112 -7.22 2.29 -18.21
C THR A 112 -5.71 2.22 -18.33
N ASP A 113 -5.03 3.36 -18.53
CA ASP A 113 -3.58 3.45 -18.53
C ASP A 113 -2.97 3.10 -17.17
N TYR A 114 -3.56 3.54 -16.05
CA TYR A 114 -3.06 3.18 -14.72
C TYR A 114 -3.28 1.70 -14.39
N LEU A 115 -4.41 1.13 -14.83
CA LEU A 115 -4.65 -0.32 -14.74
C LEU A 115 -3.69 -1.12 -15.63
N ALA A 116 -3.36 -0.57 -16.81
CA ALA A 116 -2.36 -1.17 -17.68
C ALA A 116 -0.98 -1.15 -17.01
N LEU A 117 -0.58 -0.06 -16.35
CA LEU A 117 0.68 0.00 -15.59
C LEU A 117 0.73 -1.05 -14.46
N MET A 118 -0.37 -1.21 -13.71
CA MET A 118 -0.49 -2.23 -12.66
C MET A 118 -0.26 -3.65 -13.19
N VAL A 119 -0.78 -3.98 -14.38
CA VAL A 119 -0.60 -5.30 -14.99
C VAL A 119 0.75 -5.42 -15.70
N LEU A 120 1.23 -4.34 -16.30
CA LEU A 120 2.49 -4.29 -17.04
C LEU A 120 3.69 -4.42 -16.09
N SER A 121 3.61 -3.94 -14.84
CA SER A 121 4.71 -4.00 -13.89
C SER A 121 5.21 -5.43 -13.62
N PRO A 122 4.38 -6.43 -13.23
CA PRO A 122 4.86 -7.81 -13.14
C PRO A 122 5.17 -8.41 -14.51
N LEU A 123 4.52 -7.99 -15.61
CA LEU A 123 4.89 -8.49 -16.95
C LEU A 123 6.30 -8.04 -17.40
N ILE A 124 6.75 -6.86 -17.00
CA ILE A 124 8.12 -6.38 -17.24
C ILE A 124 9.13 -7.19 -16.44
N LEU A 125 8.76 -7.62 -15.23
CA LEU A 125 9.61 -8.46 -14.38
C LEU A 125 9.73 -9.91 -14.92
N LEU A 126 8.75 -10.40 -15.68
CA LEU A 126 8.72 -11.78 -16.20
C LEU A 126 9.99 -12.19 -16.98
N PRO A 127 10.45 -11.46 -18.03
CA PRO A 127 11.66 -11.85 -18.76
C PRO A 127 12.90 -11.87 -17.87
N LEU A 128 12.96 -11.01 -16.85
CA LEU A 128 14.07 -10.96 -15.90
C LEU A 128 14.06 -12.20 -15.00
N VAL A 129 12.90 -12.57 -14.46
CA VAL A 129 12.73 -13.77 -13.62
C VAL A 129 13.08 -15.05 -14.39
N LEU A 130 12.81 -15.09 -15.70
CA LEU A 130 13.17 -16.21 -16.58
C LEU A 130 14.68 -16.37 -16.83
N LEU A 131 15.50 -15.32 -16.59
CA LEU A 131 16.96 -15.43 -16.66
C LEU A 131 17.54 -16.23 -15.50
N GLY A 132 16.79 -16.42 -14.41
CA GLY A 132 17.18 -17.17 -13.24
C GLY A 132 18.08 -16.40 -12.27
N THR A 133 18.94 -15.50 -12.74
CA THR A 133 19.76 -14.65 -11.87
C THR A 133 19.58 -13.17 -12.20
N LEU A 134 19.32 -12.37 -11.17
CA LEU A 134 19.14 -10.93 -11.27
C LEU A 134 20.33 -10.23 -10.61
N SER A 135 21.11 -9.53 -11.41
CA SER A 135 22.15 -8.62 -10.93
C SER A 135 21.71 -7.17 -10.76
N VAL A 136 22.59 -6.36 -10.18
CA VAL A 136 22.51 -4.89 -10.08
C VAL A 136 22.07 -4.19 -11.37
N ILE A 137 22.46 -4.69 -12.55
CA ILE A 137 22.08 -4.10 -13.84
C ILE A 137 20.56 -4.16 -14.03
N HIS A 138 19.94 -5.29 -13.67
CA HIS A 138 18.49 -5.44 -13.71
C HIS A 138 17.82 -4.57 -12.65
N GLY A 139 18.45 -4.38 -11.49
CA GLY A 139 17.98 -3.46 -10.46
C GLY A 139 17.89 -2.02 -10.96
N ILE A 140 18.96 -1.51 -11.58
CA ILE A 140 18.97 -0.18 -12.22
C ILE A 140 17.91 -0.09 -13.32
N ALA A 141 17.72 -1.14 -14.12
CA ALA A 141 16.69 -1.16 -15.16
C ALA A 141 15.27 -1.10 -14.57
N LEU A 142 14.99 -1.87 -13.51
CA LEU A 142 13.69 -1.85 -12.82
C LEU A 142 13.41 -0.51 -12.16
N LEU A 143 14.41 0.12 -11.52
CA LEU A 143 14.28 1.47 -10.98
C LEU A 143 14.01 2.50 -12.08
N ALA A 144 14.69 2.38 -13.23
CA ALA A 144 14.43 3.25 -14.37
C ALA A 144 12.99 3.10 -14.88
N VAL A 145 12.47 1.87 -14.94
CA VAL A 145 11.06 1.60 -15.27
C VAL A 145 10.12 2.21 -14.22
N PHE A 146 10.39 2.01 -12.94
CA PHE A 146 9.61 2.58 -11.85
C PHE A 146 9.51 4.10 -11.94
N PHE A 147 10.65 4.79 -12.06
CA PHE A 147 10.69 6.24 -12.20
C PHE A 147 10.06 6.72 -13.51
N ALA A 148 10.15 5.94 -14.60
CA ALA A 148 9.44 6.24 -15.84
C ALA A 148 7.92 6.14 -15.67
N PHE A 149 7.41 5.14 -14.94
CA PHE A 149 5.99 5.02 -14.62
C PHE A 149 5.52 6.15 -13.73
N LEU A 150 6.29 6.49 -12.69
CA LEU A 150 5.99 7.63 -11.82
C LEU A 150 5.97 8.94 -12.61
N ALA A 151 6.98 9.17 -13.45
CA ALA A 151 7.04 10.35 -14.31
C ALA A 151 5.88 10.38 -15.31
N TYR A 152 5.47 9.23 -15.85
CA TYR A 152 4.30 9.13 -16.73
C TYR A 152 3.01 9.51 -15.99
N ILE A 153 2.79 8.99 -14.78
CA ILE A 153 1.59 9.31 -13.97
C ILE A 153 1.55 10.81 -13.68
N VAL A 154 2.67 11.38 -13.21
CA VAL A 154 2.78 12.82 -12.91
C VAL A 154 2.61 13.67 -14.18
N TYR A 155 3.22 13.28 -15.30
CA TYR A 155 3.11 13.98 -16.57
C TYR A 155 1.67 13.96 -17.09
N MET A 156 1.04 12.79 -17.09
CA MET A 156 -0.34 12.60 -17.54
C MET A 156 -1.30 13.42 -16.70
N GLU A 157 -1.10 13.46 -15.38
CA GLU A 157 -1.91 14.28 -14.49
C GLU A 157 -1.78 15.78 -14.80
N HIS A 158 -0.58 16.25 -15.12
CA HIS A 158 -0.36 17.67 -15.44
C HIS A 158 -0.92 18.09 -16.81
N HIS A 159 -1.09 17.14 -17.73
CA HIS A 159 -1.50 17.42 -19.12
C HIS A 159 -2.94 17.02 -19.44
N ARG A 160 -3.66 16.37 -18.54
CA ARG A 160 -5.08 16.10 -18.73
C ARG A 160 -5.87 17.39 -18.47
N ASP A 161 -6.46 17.94 -19.54
CA ASP A 161 -7.39 19.11 -19.51
C ASP A 161 -8.59 18.89 -18.56
N VAL A 162 -8.85 17.63 -18.22
CA VAL A 162 -9.76 17.20 -17.16
C VAL A 162 -8.92 16.34 -16.20
N PRO A 163 -8.42 16.90 -15.08
CA PRO A 163 -7.87 16.08 -14.00
C PRO A 163 -8.88 14.98 -13.70
N VAL A 164 -8.41 13.76 -13.49
CA VAL A 164 -9.25 12.55 -13.48
C VAL A 164 -10.45 12.67 -12.55
N PHE A 165 -10.40 13.56 -11.54
CA PHE A 165 -11.60 14.11 -10.90
C PHE A 165 -11.35 15.55 -10.43
N ARG A 166 -11.62 16.54 -11.28
CA ARG A 166 -11.84 17.92 -10.84
C ARG A 166 -13.33 18.12 -10.59
N ASP A 167 -13.68 18.36 -9.33
CA ASP A 167 -14.97 18.81 -8.78
C ASP A 167 -16.25 18.04 -9.16
N THR A 168 -16.50 17.73 -10.43
CA THR A 168 -17.82 17.33 -10.91
C THR A 168 -18.31 15.98 -10.37
N ASP A 169 -17.49 14.92 -10.34
CA ASP A 169 -17.98 13.59 -9.90
C ASP A 169 -17.93 13.37 -8.38
N LEU A 170 -17.03 14.06 -7.66
CA LEU A 170 -17.04 14.11 -6.19
C LEU A 170 -18.22 14.94 -5.68
N VAL A 171 -18.66 15.94 -6.44
CA VAL A 171 -19.87 16.74 -6.20
C VAL A 171 -21.14 15.98 -6.61
N GLU A 172 -21.18 15.35 -7.78
CA GLU A 172 -22.37 14.69 -8.34
C GLU A 172 -22.71 13.36 -7.63
N ARG A 173 -21.69 12.61 -7.17
CA ARG A 173 -21.89 11.43 -6.31
C ARG A 173 -22.43 11.77 -4.91
N VAL A 174 -22.39 13.04 -4.51
CA VAL A 174 -23.02 13.56 -3.29
C VAL A 174 -24.37 14.25 -3.59
N GLU A 175 -24.56 14.82 -4.79
CA GLU A 175 -25.82 15.45 -5.22
C GLU A 175 -26.98 14.47 -5.46
N THR A 176 -26.71 13.18 -5.67
CA THR A 176 -27.76 12.16 -5.75
C THR A 176 -28.53 11.96 -4.42
N ASP A 177 -28.04 12.54 -3.32
CA ASP A 177 -28.74 12.67 -2.03
C ASP A 177 -29.50 14.01 -1.85
N GLY A 178 -29.63 14.85 -2.90
CA GLY A 178 -30.63 15.94 -2.97
C GLY A 178 -30.14 17.38 -2.74
N GLY A 179 -29.00 17.80 -3.30
CA GLY A 179 -28.46 19.16 -3.16
C GLY A 179 -28.66 20.07 -4.39
N VAL A 180 -28.77 21.39 -4.16
CA VAL A 180 -28.98 22.46 -5.17
C VAL A 180 -27.66 22.90 -5.86
N GLU A 181 -27.72 23.20 -7.17
CA GLU A 181 -26.62 23.74 -7.98
C GLU A 181 -25.97 25.00 -7.36
N THR A 182 -24.63 25.12 -7.35
CA THR A 182 -23.98 26.46 -7.30
C THR A 182 -22.50 26.50 -7.72
N ASP A 183 -22.18 27.66 -8.31
CA ASP A 183 -20.94 28.26 -8.82
C ASP A 183 -19.59 27.87 -8.17
N GLY A 184 -18.53 27.90 -8.97
CA GLY A 184 -17.18 27.31 -8.75
C GLY A 184 -16.30 27.91 -7.64
N GLY A 185 -16.88 28.54 -6.62
CA GLY A 185 -16.19 29.03 -5.42
C GLY A 185 -16.43 28.19 -4.15
N VAL A 186 -17.22 27.12 -4.22
CA VAL A 186 -17.86 26.45 -3.07
C VAL A 186 -17.17 25.14 -2.63
N VAL A 187 -16.09 24.72 -3.29
CA VAL A 187 -15.46 23.39 -3.05
C VAL A 187 -14.82 23.29 -1.65
N HIS A 188 -14.17 24.36 -1.16
CA HIS A 188 -13.61 24.42 0.20
C HIS A 188 -14.67 24.41 1.30
N GLU A 189 -15.93 24.72 0.98
CA GLU A 189 -17.01 24.87 1.95
C GLU A 189 -17.68 23.53 2.33
N ARG A 190 -17.32 22.41 1.67
CA ARG A 190 -17.97 21.09 1.85
C ARG A 190 -17.05 19.96 2.31
N LEU A 191 -15.75 20.22 2.54
CA LEU A 191 -14.89 19.26 3.25
C LEU A 191 -15.24 19.32 4.74
N GLU A 192 -15.38 18.16 5.39
CA GLU A 192 -15.63 18.14 6.83
C GLU A 192 -14.56 18.96 7.54
N PRO A 193 -14.95 19.94 8.38
CA PRO A 193 -14.01 20.80 9.07
C PRO A 193 -13.18 19.94 10.03
N ILE A 194 -11.86 19.93 9.82
CA ILE A 194 -10.93 19.19 10.68
C ILE A 194 -10.29 20.15 11.68
N LEU A 195 -9.72 19.60 12.76
CA LEU A 195 -9.13 20.40 13.84
C LEU A 195 -8.04 21.35 13.32
N GLU A 196 -7.29 20.88 12.33
CA GLU A 196 -6.18 21.57 11.67
C GLU A 196 -6.59 22.82 10.92
N ASP A 197 -7.84 22.92 10.45
CA ASP A 197 -8.33 24.16 9.80
C ASP A 197 -8.19 25.38 10.70
N ARG A 198 -8.35 25.18 12.01
CA ARG A 198 -8.20 26.25 13.00
C ARG A 198 -6.77 26.72 13.17
N PHE A 199 -5.79 25.86 12.89
CA PHE A 199 -4.37 26.16 13.01
C PHE A 199 -3.79 26.70 11.71
N VAL A 200 -4.25 26.19 10.58
CA VAL A 200 -3.77 26.57 9.25
C VAL A 200 -4.35 27.93 8.81
N GLY A 201 -5.55 28.29 9.28
CA GLY A 201 -6.15 29.61 9.05
C GLY A 201 -6.24 29.95 7.55
N ASP A 202 -5.79 31.15 7.17
CA ASP A 202 -5.83 31.62 5.77
C ASP A 202 -4.95 30.78 4.81
N LEU A 203 -4.00 30.01 5.33
CA LEU A 203 -3.17 29.12 4.51
C LEU A 203 -3.92 27.84 4.05
N SER A 204 -5.17 27.63 4.49
CA SER A 204 -5.97 26.45 4.16
C SER A 204 -6.27 26.34 2.64
N TYR A 205 -6.15 27.45 1.92
CA TYR A 205 -6.26 27.49 0.46
C TYR A 205 -4.99 27.01 -0.26
N SER A 206 -3.84 26.90 0.41
CA SER A 206 -2.58 26.46 -0.19
C SER A 206 -2.47 24.94 -0.18
N GLY A 207 -2.57 24.31 -1.34
CA GLY A 207 -2.40 22.85 -1.46
C GLY A 207 -1.04 22.34 -0.96
N TYR A 208 0.01 23.16 -1.02
CA TYR A 208 1.35 22.80 -0.53
C TYR A 208 1.41 22.59 0.99
N VAL A 209 0.59 23.31 1.77
CA VAL A 209 0.53 23.11 3.23
C VAL A 209 -0.05 21.74 3.55
N TRP A 210 -1.11 21.36 2.83
CA TRP A 210 -1.72 20.05 2.96
C TRP A 210 -0.80 18.92 2.51
N ILE A 211 0.05 19.13 1.49
CA ILE A 211 1.14 18.20 1.17
C ILE A 211 2.11 18.05 2.34
N GLY A 212 2.56 19.14 2.95
CA GLY A 212 3.42 19.09 4.12
C GLY A 212 2.78 18.30 5.28
N LEU A 213 1.49 18.52 5.53
CA LEU A 213 0.75 17.77 6.53
C LEU A 213 0.54 16.30 6.14
N ALA A 214 0.36 15.98 4.86
CA ALA A 214 0.29 14.61 4.36
C ALA A 214 1.61 13.87 4.59
N VAL A 215 2.77 14.51 4.39
CA VAL A 215 4.08 13.93 4.73
C VAL A 215 4.17 13.64 6.23
N VAL A 216 3.73 14.58 7.09
CA VAL A 216 3.69 14.36 8.54
C VAL A 216 2.74 13.22 8.91
N ALA A 217 1.60 13.11 8.23
CA ALA A 217 0.65 12.04 8.48
C ALA A 217 1.20 10.67 8.07
N LEU A 218 1.87 10.59 6.92
CA LEU A 218 2.55 9.40 6.46
C LEU A 218 3.65 8.96 7.44
N ALA A 219 4.44 9.90 7.98
CA ALA A 219 5.39 9.58 9.03
C ALA A 219 4.70 9.02 10.29
N GLY A 220 3.51 9.53 10.65
CA GLY A 220 2.70 8.99 11.73
C GLY A 220 2.15 7.59 11.46
N VAL A 221 1.78 7.28 10.21
CA VAL A 221 1.42 5.93 9.75
C VAL A 221 2.59 4.98 9.97
N VAL A 222 3.79 5.32 9.47
CA VAL A 222 5.01 4.52 9.64
C VAL A 222 5.34 4.30 11.12
N VAL A 223 5.26 5.35 11.95
CA VAL A 223 5.48 5.22 13.41
C VAL A 223 4.45 4.27 14.04
N GLY A 224 3.18 4.37 13.63
CA GLY A 224 2.14 3.45 14.10
C GLY A 224 2.46 2.00 13.76
N SER A 225 2.92 1.75 12.53
CA SER A 225 3.33 0.42 12.05
C SER A 225 4.50 -0.15 12.84
N VAL A 226 5.58 0.62 13.01
CA VAL A 226 6.77 0.21 13.79
C VAL A 226 6.40 -0.11 15.24
N LEU A 227 5.50 0.66 15.87
CA LEU A 227 5.06 0.35 17.25
C LEU A 227 4.23 -0.93 17.32
N ILE A 228 3.47 -1.26 16.28
CA ILE A 228 2.73 -2.53 16.19
C ILE A 228 3.71 -3.69 16.05
N GLU A 229 4.72 -3.56 15.18
CA GLU A 229 5.76 -4.56 14.94
C GLU A 229 6.55 -4.86 16.22
N VAL A 230 7.21 -3.84 16.77
CA VAL A 230 7.98 -3.95 18.03
C VAL A 230 7.11 -4.48 19.18
N GLY A 231 5.89 -3.96 19.34
CA GLY A 231 4.99 -4.41 20.39
C GLY A 231 4.57 -5.88 20.22
N SER A 232 4.52 -6.38 18.99
CA SER A 232 4.16 -7.76 18.68
C SER A 232 5.34 -8.71 18.81
N GLU A 233 6.54 -8.31 18.41
CA GLU A 233 7.78 -9.09 18.59
C GLU A 233 7.99 -9.42 20.06
N VAL A 234 7.98 -8.43 20.95
CA VAL A 234 8.15 -8.64 22.41
C VAL A 234 7.05 -9.55 22.99
N VAL A 235 5.82 -9.45 22.48
CA VAL A 235 4.72 -10.35 22.90
C VAL A 235 4.95 -11.78 22.40
N LEU A 236 5.48 -11.94 21.20
CA LEU A 236 5.80 -13.24 20.62
C LEU A 236 7.01 -13.89 21.31
N GLU A 237 8.01 -13.11 21.69
CA GLU A 237 9.21 -13.58 22.42
C GLU A 237 8.81 -14.11 23.80
N ASP A 238 8.07 -13.33 24.59
CA ASP A 238 7.64 -13.73 25.95
C ASP A 238 6.73 -14.98 25.93
N THR A 239 6.00 -15.18 24.83
CA THR A 239 5.17 -16.38 24.63
C THR A 239 5.94 -17.57 24.04
N GLY A 240 7.22 -17.39 23.68
CA GLY A 240 8.07 -18.41 23.06
C GLY A 240 7.66 -18.77 21.63
N LEU A 241 6.93 -17.87 20.96
CA LEU A 241 6.38 -18.07 19.61
C LEU A 241 7.16 -17.34 18.52
N GLU A 242 8.07 -16.44 18.86
CA GLU A 242 8.81 -15.59 17.92
C GLU A 242 9.54 -16.40 16.83
N GLU A 243 10.37 -17.38 17.23
CA GLU A 243 11.12 -18.24 16.30
C GLU A 243 10.24 -19.29 15.58
N THR A 244 8.92 -19.25 15.76
CA THR A 244 8.01 -20.23 15.16
C THR A 244 7.42 -19.72 13.85
N THR A 245 6.99 -20.67 13.02
CA THR A 245 6.16 -20.39 11.84
C THR A 245 4.92 -19.55 12.18
N PHE A 246 4.38 -19.72 13.40
CA PHE A 246 3.25 -18.94 13.89
C PHE A 246 3.64 -17.48 14.15
N GLY A 247 4.80 -17.22 14.77
CA GLY A 247 5.35 -15.88 14.97
C GLY A 247 5.52 -15.11 13.66
N ALA A 248 6.20 -15.73 12.69
CA ALA A 248 6.37 -15.15 11.34
C ALA A 248 5.01 -14.89 10.64
N THR A 249 4.02 -15.76 10.85
CA THR A 249 2.66 -15.56 10.30
C THR A 249 1.98 -14.34 10.93
N VAL A 250 2.11 -14.15 12.24
CA VAL A 250 1.55 -12.99 12.94
C VAL A 250 2.18 -11.70 12.42
N LEU A 251 3.50 -11.63 12.27
CA LEU A 251 4.20 -10.46 11.72
C LEU A 251 3.70 -10.13 10.29
N THR A 252 3.56 -11.14 9.43
CA THR A 252 3.03 -10.94 8.07
C THR A 252 1.59 -10.41 8.08
N LEU A 253 0.76 -10.87 9.01
CA LEU A 253 -0.62 -10.40 9.15
C LEU A 253 -0.69 -8.94 9.62
N LEU A 254 0.28 -8.48 10.41
CA LEU A 254 0.35 -7.09 10.87
C LEU A 254 0.75 -6.14 9.74
N LEU A 255 1.75 -6.50 8.93
CA LEU A 255 2.10 -5.76 7.70
C LEU A 255 0.90 -5.69 6.74
N THR A 256 0.16 -6.79 6.61
CA THR A 256 -1.07 -6.81 5.81
C THR A 256 -2.16 -5.91 6.39
N PHE A 257 -2.23 -5.77 7.72
CA PHE A 257 -3.24 -4.97 8.40
C PHE A 257 -3.11 -3.46 8.08
N GLU A 258 -1.90 -2.93 8.03
CA GLU A 258 -1.66 -1.55 7.59
C GLU A 258 -2.21 -1.33 6.17
N ASN A 259 -1.82 -2.20 5.23
CA ASN A 259 -2.27 -2.13 3.84
C ASN A 259 -3.80 -2.22 3.73
N VAL A 260 -4.43 -3.07 4.54
CA VAL A 260 -5.89 -3.13 4.67
C VAL A 260 -6.46 -1.79 5.12
N LEU A 261 -5.87 -1.12 6.12
CA LEU A 261 -6.36 0.19 6.58
C LEU A 261 -6.19 1.27 5.50
N LEU A 262 -5.03 1.34 4.85
CA LEU A 262 -4.75 2.30 3.76
C LEU A 262 -5.70 2.14 2.57
N THR A 263 -6.27 0.94 2.38
CA THR A 263 -7.24 0.68 1.30
C THR A 263 -8.69 0.79 1.75
N LEU A 264 -9.04 0.24 2.92
CA LEU A 264 -10.41 0.16 3.40
C LEU A 264 -10.92 1.49 3.95
N GLU A 265 -10.08 2.25 4.64
CA GLU A 265 -10.51 3.49 5.29
C GLU A 265 -10.91 4.58 4.28
N PRO A 266 -10.18 4.81 3.17
CA PRO A 266 -10.66 5.73 2.15
C PRO A 266 -11.97 5.27 1.50
N VAL A 267 -12.13 3.96 1.29
CA VAL A 267 -13.40 3.37 0.82
C VAL A 267 -14.53 3.63 1.84
N ARG A 268 -14.28 3.52 3.14
CA ARG A 268 -15.23 3.84 4.22
C ARG A 268 -15.53 5.34 4.35
N ARG A 269 -14.64 6.19 3.89
CA ARG A 269 -14.84 7.66 3.86
C ARG A 269 -15.44 8.18 2.57
N GLY A 270 -15.71 7.31 1.60
CA GLY A 270 -16.34 7.70 0.33
C GLY A 270 -15.38 8.28 -0.69
N VAL A 271 -14.07 8.13 -0.47
CA VAL A 271 -12.98 8.47 -1.40
C VAL A 271 -12.20 7.22 -1.81
N PRO A 272 -12.87 6.21 -2.41
CA PRO A 272 -12.26 4.93 -2.78
C PRO A 272 -11.08 5.07 -3.74
N GLU A 273 -10.97 6.19 -4.44
CA GLU A 273 -9.86 6.55 -5.32
C GLU A 273 -8.51 6.49 -4.58
N ILE A 274 -8.45 6.93 -3.32
CA ILE A 274 -7.21 6.84 -2.53
C ILE A 274 -6.82 5.38 -2.30
N GLY A 275 -7.80 4.55 -1.91
CA GLY A 275 -7.54 3.13 -1.63
C GLY A 275 -7.11 2.36 -2.87
N ILE A 276 -7.70 2.64 -4.03
CA ILE A 276 -7.24 2.05 -5.30
C ILE A 276 -5.90 2.62 -5.75
N GLY A 277 -5.62 3.89 -5.46
CA GLY A 277 -4.32 4.52 -5.69
C GLY A 277 -3.21 3.82 -4.90
N HIS A 278 -3.46 3.51 -3.63
CA HIS A 278 -2.58 2.65 -2.82
C HIS A 278 -2.39 1.29 -3.50
N VAL A 279 -3.47 0.57 -3.82
CA VAL A 279 -3.37 -0.78 -4.44
C VAL A 279 -2.53 -0.80 -5.72
N ILE A 280 -2.78 0.15 -6.63
CA ILE A 280 -2.05 0.23 -7.91
C ILE A 280 -0.60 0.66 -7.68
N GLY A 281 -0.40 1.69 -6.85
CA GLY A 281 0.92 2.23 -6.53
C GLY A 281 1.82 1.18 -5.89
N SER A 282 1.31 0.48 -4.86
CA SER A 282 1.96 -0.63 -4.18
C SER A 282 2.39 -1.70 -5.17
N VAL A 283 1.47 -2.27 -5.96
CA VAL A 283 1.82 -3.34 -6.93
C VAL A 283 2.90 -2.89 -7.91
N VAL A 284 2.80 -1.67 -8.43
CA VAL A 284 3.83 -1.13 -9.33
C VAL A 284 5.15 -1.01 -8.58
N PHE A 285 5.14 -0.44 -7.39
CA PHE A 285 6.33 -0.21 -6.59
C PHE A 285 6.99 -1.51 -6.11
N SER A 286 6.27 -2.45 -5.50
CA SER A 286 6.87 -3.65 -4.93
C SER A 286 7.58 -4.49 -6.01
N VAL A 287 7.00 -4.62 -7.22
CA VAL A 287 7.60 -5.43 -8.30
C VAL A 287 8.65 -4.69 -9.15
N THR A 288 8.75 -3.36 -9.04
CA THR A 288 9.75 -2.58 -9.78
C THR A 288 10.69 -1.85 -8.84
N GLY A 289 10.20 -0.86 -8.10
CA GLY A 289 10.97 -0.07 -7.14
C GLY A 289 11.64 -0.92 -6.07
N ASN A 290 10.86 -1.69 -5.30
CA ASN A 290 11.37 -2.45 -4.16
C ASN A 290 12.40 -3.51 -4.59
N ILE A 291 12.05 -4.40 -5.54
CA ILE A 291 13.00 -5.35 -6.14
C ILE A 291 14.21 -4.64 -6.76
N GLY A 292 14.00 -3.48 -7.39
CA GLY A 292 15.06 -2.65 -7.94
C GLY A 292 16.06 -2.19 -6.89
N PHE A 293 15.57 -1.74 -5.72
CA PHE A 293 16.41 -1.34 -4.58
C PHE A 293 17.14 -2.51 -3.94
N ILE A 294 16.46 -3.66 -3.76
CA ILE A 294 17.07 -4.90 -3.26
C ILE A 294 18.28 -5.28 -4.14
N LEU A 295 18.10 -5.24 -5.46
CA LEU A 295 19.14 -5.57 -6.44
C LEU A 295 20.32 -4.61 -6.46
N LEU A 296 20.21 -3.41 -5.89
CA LEU A 296 21.37 -2.53 -5.70
C LEU A 296 22.31 -3.02 -4.60
N LEU A 297 21.80 -3.83 -3.66
CA LEU A 297 22.55 -4.33 -2.51
C LEU A 297 23.01 -5.78 -2.70
N ALA A 298 22.18 -6.62 -3.31
CA ALA A 298 22.44 -8.05 -3.46
C ALA A 298 21.94 -8.59 -4.79
N ASP A 299 22.65 -9.58 -5.35
CA ASP A 299 22.18 -10.32 -6.52
C ASP A 299 21.11 -11.34 -6.08
N LEU A 300 19.99 -11.42 -6.81
CA LEU A 300 18.91 -12.35 -6.49
C LEU A 300 18.96 -13.60 -7.38
N ASN A 301 18.87 -14.78 -6.78
CA ASN A 301 18.70 -16.03 -7.50
C ASN A 301 17.23 -16.45 -7.47
N ILE A 302 16.61 -16.58 -8.63
CA ILE A 302 15.20 -16.91 -8.75
C ILE A 302 15.01 -18.42 -8.57
N GLY A 303 14.46 -18.79 -7.41
CA GLY A 303 14.05 -20.16 -7.13
C GLY A 303 12.95 -20.67 -8.05
N SER A 304 12.87 -22.00 -8.21
CA SER A 304 11.81 -22.65 -9.00
C SER A 304 10.41 -22.40 -8.41
N SER A 305 10.29 -22.26 -7.08
CA SER A 305 9.05 -21.88 -6.40
C SER A 305 8.55 -20.51 -6.88
N VAL A 306 9.45 -19.53 -6.99
CA VAL A 306 9.10 -18.19 -7.49
C VAL A 306 8.58 -18.27 -8.91
N LEU A 307 9.31 -18.94 -9.80
CA LEU A 307 8.99 -19.00 -11.22
C LEU A 307 7.71 -19.76 -11.55
N TYR A 308 7.44 -20.89 -10.87
CA TYR A 308 6.31 -21.76 -11.19
C TYR A 308 5.09 -21.58 -10.27
N PHE A 309 5.23 -20.91 -9.13
CA PHE A 309 4.15 -20.79 -8.16
C PHE A 309 3.87 -19.34 -7.76
N HIS A 310 4.82 -18.61 -7.17
CA HIS A 310 4.56 -17.26 -6.64
C HIS A 310 4.30 -16.24 -7.76
N PHE A 311 5.12 -16.25 -8.80
CA PHE A 311 5.03 -15.28 -9.89
C PHE A 311 3.78 -15.48 -10.78
N PRO A 312 3.40 -16.72 -11.17
CA PRO A 312 2.12 -16.92 -11.86
C PRO A 312 0.90 -16.54 -11.01
N ALA A 313 0.94 -16.80 -9.70
CA ALA A 313 -0.13 -16.38 -8.79
C ALA A 313 -0.28 -14.85 -8.77
N LEU A 314 0.85 -14.12 -8.68
CA LEU A 314 0.88 -12.65 -8.78
C LEU A 314 0.28 -12.15 -10.09
N LEU A 315 0.69 -12.70 -11.24
CA LEU A 315 0.13 -12.31 -12.54
C LEU A 315 -1.39 -12.51 -12.61
N VAL A 316 -1.89 -13.65 -12.14
CA VAL A 316 -3.32 -13.98 -12.17
C VAL A 316 -4.12 -13.06 -11.24
N VAL A 317 -3.67 -12.90 -9.99
CA VAL A 317 -4.36 -12.07 -9.00
C VAL A 317 -4.35 -10.60 -9.41
N THR A 318 -3.21 -10.08 -9.89
CA THR A 318 -3.08 -8.70 -10.39
C THR A 318 -3.96 -8.46 -11.62
N ALA A 319 -3.98 -9.37 -12.59
CA ALA A 319 -4.83 -9.23 -13.78
C ALA A 319 -6.33 -9.28 -13.43
N LEU A 320 -6.74 -10.16 -12.50
CA LEU A 320 -8.12 -10.21 -12.01
C LEU A 320 -8.50 -8.95 -11.24
N GLY A 321 -7.63 -8.48 -10.34
CA GLY A 321 -7.81 -7.23 -9.60
C GLY A 321 -8.00 -6.04 -10.54
N ALA A 322 -7.10 -5.88 -11.52
CA ALA A 322 -7.20 -4.85 -12.54
C ALA A 322 -8.49 -4.96 -13.36
N SER A 323 -8.92 -6.16 -13.75
CA SER A 323 -10.19 -6.38 -14.44
C SER A 323 -11.41 -6.01 -13.59
N PHE A 324 -11.39 -6.25 -12.28
CA PHE A 324 -12.48 -5.89 -11.39
C PHE A 324 -12.54 -4.37 -11.16
N ILE A 325 -11.39 -3.71 -11.05
CA ILE A 325 -11.33 -2.25 -10.98
C ILE A 325 -11.82 -1.64 -12.30
N ALA A 326 -11.40 -2.19 -13.45
CA ALA A 326 -11.83 -1.75 -14.79
C ALA A 326 -13.36 -1.84 -15.00
N SER A 327 -14.06 -2.68 -14.24
CA SER A 327 -15.53 -2.79 -14.32
C SER A 327 -16.27 -1.56 -13.78
N GLY A 328 -15.56 -0.61 -13.15
CA GLY A 328 -16.12 0.61 -12.56
C GLY A 328 -16.86 0.39 -11.24
N ARG A 329 -17.18 -0.86 -10.89
CA ARG A 329 -17.91 -1.21 -9.67
C ARG A 329 -17.40 -2.49 -9.02
N ILE A 330 -16.76 -2.34 -7.88
CA ILE A 330 -16.24 -3.44 -7.08
C ILE A 330 -17.34 -3.99 -6.16
N ARG A 331 -17.67 -5.27 -6.35
CA ARG A 331 -18.74 -5.98 -5.64
C ARG A 331 -18.15 -6.92 -4.59
N ARG A 332 -18.96 -7.31 -3.59
CA ARG A 332 -18.54 -8.28 -2.55
C ARG A 332 -17.95 -9.57 -3.13
N TRP A 333 -18.55 -10.09 -4.21
CA TRP A 333 -18.07 -11.32 -4.86
C TRP A 333 -16.69 -11.17 -5.50
N HIS A 334 -16.31 -9.97 -5.99
CA HIS A 334 -14.94 -9.72 -6.45
C HIS A 334 -13.97 -9.89 -5.28
N GLY A 335 -14.31 -9.34 -4.12
CA GLY A 335 -13.49 -9.51 -2.91
C GLY A 335 -13.46 -10.95 -2.39
N LEU A 336 -14.59 -11.65 -2.35
CA LEU A 336 -14.62 -13.07 -1.97
C LEU A 336 -13.75 -13.94 -2.89
N LEU A 337 -13.74 -13.64 -4.19
CA LEU A 337 -12.91 -14.36 -5.16
C LEU A 337 -11.43 -14.05 -4.98
N LEU A 338 -11.03 -12.76 -4.90
CA LEU A 338 -9.62 -12.37 -4.68
C LEU A 338 -9.09 -12.91 -3.34
N GLY A 339 -9.85 -12.71 -2.25
CA GLY A 339 -9.48 -13.20 -0.92
C GLY A 339 -9.46 -14.72 -0.86
N GLY A 340 -10.41 -15.39 -1.52
CA GLY A 340 -10.42 -16.84 -1.66
C GLY A 340 -9.20 -17.38 -2.42
N LEU A 341 -8.79 -16.70 -3.50
CA LEU A 341 -7.57 -17.04 -4.24
C LEU A 341 -6.31 -16.81 -3.40
N TYR A 342 -6.24 -15.72 -2.62
CA TYR A 342 -5.12 -15.44 -1.73
C TYR A 342 -4.99 -16.49 -0.62
N VAL A 343 -6.12 -16.87 0.01
CA VAL A 343 -6.15 -17.95 1.01
C VAL A 343 -5.76 -19.29 0.38
N ALA A 344 -6.26 -19.61 -0.81
CA ALA A 344 -5.88 -20.83 -1.53
C ALA A 344 -4.39 -20.85 -1.89
N TYR A 345 -3.83 -19.71 -2.30
CA TYR A 345 -2.39 -19.53 -2.51
C TYR A 345 -1.61 -19.81 -1.24
N TRP A 346 -2.01 -19.24 -0.09
CA TRP A 346 -1.33 -19.48 1.19
C TRP A 346 -1.38 -20.94 1.63
N ILE A 347 -2.55 -21.57 1.52
CA ILE A 347 -2.72 -23.00 1.80
C ILE A 347 -1.78 -23.81 0.90
N ALA A 348 -1.79 -23.55 -0.41
CA ALA A 348 -0.91 -24.24 -1.33
C ALA A 348 0.58 -23.97 -1.03
N ALA A 349 0.97 -22.74 -0.68
CA ALA A 349 2.34 -22.41 -0.33
C ALA A 349 2.81 -23.22 0.89
N VAL A 350 2.03 -23.21 1.97
CA VAL A 350 2.38 -23.92 3.21
C VAL A 350 2.43 -25.44 2.99
N PHE A 351 1.45 -26.02 2.30
CA PHE A 351 1.37 -27.48 2.13
C PHE A 351 2.25 -28.04 1.00
N VAL A 352 2.55 -27.26 -0.04
CA VAL A 352 3.32 -27.73 -1.21
C VAL A 352 4.80 -27.35 -1.10
N LEU A 353 5.11 -26.16 -0.55
CA LEU A 353 6.48 -25.64 -0.46
C LEU A 353 7.10 -25.82 0.94
N GLY A 354 6.31 -26.20 1.95
CA GLY A 354 6.82 -26.58 3.27
C GLY A 354 7.22 -25.42 4.18
N GLY A 355 6.77 -24.19 3.87
CA GLY A 355 7.10 -22.99 4.65
C GLY A 355 6.17 -21.80 4.38
N VAL A 356 6.37 -20.73 5.15
CA VAL A 356 5.70 -19.44 4.97
C VAL A 356 6.36 -18.74 3.77
N PRO A 357 5.59 -18.10 2.85
CA PRO A 357 6.11 -17.52 1.60
C PRO A 357 7.23 -16.46 1.71
N ILE A 358 7.57 -16.03 2.93
CA ILE A 358 8.59 -14.99 3.22
C ILE A 358 9.85 -15.54 3.92
N ALA A 359 9.90 -16.83 4.28
CA ALA A 359 10.96 -17.41 5.13
C ALA A 359 11.67 -18.63 4.50
N GLY A 360 11.57 -18.79 3.18
CA GLY A 360 12.11 -19.93 2.45
C GLY A 360 13.56 -19.76 2.04
#